data_AF-A0A3R8S3X3-F1
#
_entry.id   AF-A0A3R8S3X3-F1
#
_cell.length_a   1.000
_cell.length_b   1.000
_cell.length_c   1.000
_cell.angle_alpha   90.00
_cell.angle_beta   90.00
_cell.angle_gamma   90.00
#
_symmetry.space_group_name_H-M   'P 1'
#
loop_
_entity.id
_entity.type
_entity.pdbx_description
1 polymer ?
#
loop_
_entity_poly.entity_id
_entity_poly.type
_entity_poly.pdbx_seq_one_letter_code
_entity_poly.pdbx_strand_id
1 'polypeptide(L)'
;MPKFFPGVFYASLAAIPGFIMGSLFAARRMWELPTSELVIALTRGSIHFTLLYCVLSIFYGGLVWVILRMLGLLNLLSLLVAGLIPVALYIGWSMFSRGYDPGWIGAATAFGIPAFFVSIALWWFTVASPSQA
;
A
#
# COMPACT_ATOMS: atom_id res chain seq x y z
N MET A 1 -13.49 -6.07 19.87
CA MET A 1 -13.02 -4.67 19.77
C MET A 1 -11.95 -4.58 18.69
N PRO A 2 -11.95 -3.54 17.84
CA PRO A 2 -10.93 -3.34 16.82
C PRO A 2 -9.53 -3.22 17.45
N LYS A 3 -8.64 -4.19 17.19
CA LYS A 3 -7.26 -4.19 17.72
C LYS A 3 -6.34 -3.47 16.75
N PHE A 4 -6.08 -2.20 17.04
CA PHE A 4 -5.22 -1.34 16.23
C PHE A 4 -3.80 -1.93 16.09
N PHE A 5 -3.21 -2.33 17.21
CA PHE A 5 -2.09 -3.27 17.27
C PHE A 5 -2.63 -4.66 17.68
N PRO A 6 -2.27 -5.77 17.02
CA PRO A 6 -1.23 -5.97 16.00
C PRO A 6 -1.70 -5.79 14.53
N GLY A 7 -2.95 -5.38 14.29
CA GLY A 7 -3.52 -5.37 12.94
C GLY A 7 -2.78 -4.49 11.93
N VAL A 8 -2.29 -3.32 12.35
CA VAL A 8 -1.46 -2.44 11.50
C VAL A 8 -0.14 -3.09 11.11
N PHE A 9 0.49 -3.84 12.02
CA PHE A 9 1.74 -4.54 11.72
C PHE A 9 1.55 -5.61 10.64
N TYR A 10 0.50 -6.42 10.76
CA TYR A 10 0.16 -7.41 9.73
C TYR A 10 -0.28 -6.75 8.41
N ALA A 11 -0.95 -5.60 8.47
CA ALA A 11 -1.30 -4.83 7.28
C ALA A 11 -0.05 -4.31 6.55
N SER A 12 0.98 -3.88 7.26
CA SER A 12 2.26 -3.47 6.66
C SER A 12 2.96 -4.62 5.93
N LEU A 13 2.84 -5.87 6.40
CA LEU A 13 3.38 -7.04 5.69
C LEU A 13 2.67 -7.31 4.37
N ALA A 14 1.39 -6.92 4.23
CA ALA A 14 0.65 -7.01 2.98
C ALA A 14 1.17 -6.05 1.89
N ALA A 15 2.06 -5.11 2.23
CA ALA A 15 2.75 -4.27 1.25
C ALA A 15 3.70 -5.09 0.35
N ILE A 16 4.21 -6.24 0.80
CA ILE A 16 5.13 -7.10 0.04
C ILE A 16 4.49 -7.64 -1.24
N PRO A 17 3.36 -8.39 -1.19
CA PRO A 17 2.71 -8.86 -2.42
C PRO A 17 2.24 -7.70 -3.31
N GLY A 18 1.79 -6.59 -2.72
CA GLY A 18 1.42 -5.40 -3.47
C GLY A 18 2.61 -4.77 -4.21
N PHE A 19 3.80 -4.73 -3.60
CA PHE A 19 5.03 -4.26 -4.24
C PHE A 19 5.46 -5.15 -5.39
N ILE A 20 5.42 -6.47 -5.20
CA ILE A 20 5.78 -7.44 -6.24
C ILE A 20 4.88 -7.23 -7.46
N MET A 21 3.57 -7.18 -7.24
CA MET A 21 2.58 -6.96 -8.31
C MET A 21 2.75 -5.59 -8.96
N GLY A 22 2.86 -4.52 -8.16
CA GLY A 22 3.07 -3.16 -8.65
C GLY A 22 4.34 -3.02 -9.49
N SER A 23 5.44 -3.63 -9.05
CA SER A 23 6.72 -3.61 -9.75
C SER A 23 6.67 -4.34 -11.10
N LEU A 24 6.00 -5.50 -11.16
CA LEU A 24 5.80 -6.23 -12.40
C LEU A 24 4.92 -5.45 -13.39
N PHE A 25 3.88 -4.75 -12.92
CA PHE A 25 3.05 -3.92 -13.79
C PHE A 25 3.76 -2.65 -14.27
N ALA A 26 4.59 -2.03 -13.42
CA ALA A 26 5.24 -0.77 -13.72
C ALA A 26 6.49 -0.91 -14.62
N ALA A 27 7.23 -2.01 -14.50
CA ALA A 27 8.51 -2.19 -15.16
C ALA A 27 8.50 -3.39 -16.13
N ARG A 28 8.30 -3.12 -17.44
CA ARG A 28 8.43 -4.14 -18.50
C ARG A 28 9.75 -4.91 -18.42
N ARG A 29 10.84 -4.23 -18.09
CA ARG A 29 12.18 -4.82 -17.94
C ARG A 29 12.25 -5.94 -16.90
N MET A 30 11.35 -5.96 -15.90
CA MET A 30 11.31 -7.06 -14.93
C MET A 30 10.81 -8.37 -15.55
N TRP A 31 9.99 -8.31 -16.60
CA TRP A 31 9.53 -9.50 -17.32
C TRP A 31 10.60 -10.12 -18.21
N GLU A 32 11.62 -9.34 -18.57
CA GLU A 32 12.72 -9.77 -19.45
C GLU A 32 13.88 -10.40 -18.66
N LEU A 33 13.88 -10.27 -17.34
CA LEU A 33 14.93 -10.83 -16.48
C LEU A 33 14.75 -12.35 -16.30
N PRO A 34 15.86 -13.11 -16.24
CA PRO A 34 15.80 -14.51 -15.84
C PRO A 34 15.32 -14.63 -14.39
N THR A 35 14.58 -15.71 -14.07
CA THR A 35 13.91 -15.90 -12.78
C THR A 35 14.83 -15.72 -11.57
N SER A 36 16.08 -16.17 -11.66
CA SER A 36 17.09 -16.02 -10.59
C SER A 36 17.41 -14.55 -10.29
N GLU A 37 17.56 -13.72 -11.32
CA GLU A 37 17.85 -12.28 -11.17
C GLU A 37 16.62 -11.50 -10.76
N LEU A 38 15.45 -11.88 -11.29
CA LEU A 38 14.16 -11.27 -10.94
C LEU A 38 13.85 -11.43 -9.44
N VAL A 39 14.03 -12.64 -8.90
CA VAL A 39 13.79 -12.91 -7.46
C VAL A 39 14.72 -12.08 -6.59
N ILE A 40 15.99 -11.95 -6.94
CA ILE A 40 16.96 -11.13 -6.19
C ILE A 40 16.56 -9.65 -6.24
N ALA A 41 16.21 -9.14 -7.42
CA ALA A 41 15.81 -7.74 -7.62
C ALA A 41 14.53 -7.41 -6.82
N LEU A 42 13.51 -8.26 -6.91
CA LEU A 42 12.25 -8.10 -6.18
C LEU A 42 12.45 -8.22 -4.66
N THR A 43 13.31 -9.14 -4.19
CA THR A 43 13.57 -9.31 -2.76
C THR A 43 14.31 -8.12 -2.16
N ARG A 44 15.34 -7.60 -2.84
CA ARG A 44 16.05 -6.40 -2.39
C ARG A 44 15.12 -5.18 -2.38
N GLY A 45 14.37 -5.01 -3.47
CA GLY A 45 13.37 -3.95 -3.59
C GLY A 45 12.30 -4.03 -2.51
N SER A 46 11.76 -5.22 -2.24
CA SER A 46 10.68 -5.42 -1.27
C SER A 46 11.14 -5.16 0.16
N ILE A 47 12.39 -5.46 0.54
CA ILE A 47 12.90 -5.14 1.89
C ILE A 47 12.96 -3.62 2.11
N HIS A 48 13.53 -2.89 1.15
CA HIS A 48 13.68 -1.44 1.26
C HIS A 48 12.32 -0.75 1.20
N PHE A 49 11.47 -1.20 0.28
CA PHE A 49 10.11 -0.73 0.15
C PHE A 49 9.32 -1.02 1.42
N THR A 50 9.34 -2.25 1.94
CA THR A 50 8.58 -2.64 3.13
C THR A 50 9.03 -1.84 4.35
N LEU A 51 10.32 -1.58 4.56
CA LEU A 51 10.76 -0.74 5.68
C LEU A 51 10.20 0.68 5.60
N LEU A 52 10.32 1.30 4.42
CA LEU A 52 9.86 2.68 4.20
C LEU A 52 8.32 2.78 4.25
N TYR A 53 7.64 1.81 3.63
CA TYR A 53 6.19 1.72 3.61
C TYR A 53 5.61 1.29 4.95
N CYS A 54 6.32 0.50 5.76
CA CYS A 54 5.87 0.09 7.09
C CYS A 54 5.82 1.31 8.02
N VAL A 55 6.84 2.16 8.01
CA VAL A 55 6.84 3.42 8.77
C VAL A 55 5.69 4.33 8.33
N LEU A 56 5.53 4.53 7.02
CA LEU A 56 4.45 5.35 6.47
C LEU A 56 3.07 4.74 6.76
N SER A 57 2.91 3.43 6.64
CA SER A 57 1.64 2.72 6.88
C SER A 57 1.27 2.72 8.35
N ILE A 58 2.24 2.61 9.26
CA ILE A 58 1.97 2.74 10.71
C ILE A 58 1.50 4.16 11.03
N PHE A 59 2.17 5.19 10.51
CA PHE A 59 1.84 6.57 10.82
C PHE A 59 0.55 7.03 10.14
N TYR A 60 0.47 6.91 8.82
CA TYR A 60 -0.67 7.33 8.01
C TYR A 60 -1.87 6.40 8.18
N GLY A 61 -1.67 5.09 8.01
CA GLY A 61 -2.73 4.10 8.22
C GLY A 61 -3.25 4.15 9.65
N GLY A 62 -2.37 4.47 10.60
CA GLY A 62 -2.74 4.72 11.98
C GLY A 62 -3.67 5.91 12.17
N LEU A 63 -3.25 7.06 11.67
CA LEU A 63 -4.02 8.29 11.72
C LEU A 63 -5.38 8.15 11.03
N VAL A 64 -5.39 7.61 9.81
CA VAL A 64 -6.62 7.34 9.02
C VAL A 64 -7.57 6.46 9.80
N TRP A 65 -7.06 5.38 10.39
CA TRP A 65 -7.89 4.45 11.13
C TRP A 65 -8.53 5.12 12.36
N VAL A 66 -7.76 5.91 13.12
CA VAL A 66 -8.28 6.64 14.28
C VAL A 66 -9.37 7.63 13.86
N ILE A 67 -9.13 8.41 12.81
CA ILE A 67 -10.11 9.38 12.28
C ILE A 67 -11.39 8.66 11.84
N LEU A 68 -11.27 7.61 11.02
CA LEU A 68 -12.43 6.86 10.54
C LEU A 68 -13.20 6.19 11.68
N ARG A 69 -12.50 5.72 12.72
CA ARG A 69 -13.13 5.18 13.93
C ARG A 69 -13.88 6.25 14.71
N MET A 70 -13.31 7.44 14.90
CA MET A 70 -13.96 8.56 15.59
C MET A 70 -15.21 9.04 14.84
N LEU A 71 -15.20 8.99 13.51
CA LEU A 71 -16.33 9.39 12.67
C LEU A 71 -17.39 8.28 12.52
N GLY A 72 -17.18 7.08 13.06
CA GLY A 72 -18.09 5.95 12.87
C GLY A 72 -18.10 5.40 11.42
N LEU A 73 -17.08 5.72 10.62
CA LEU A 73 -16.95 5.37 9.20
C LEU A 73 -15.91 4.26 8.96
N LEU A 74 -15.57 3.48 9.99
CA LEU A 74 -14.55 2.45 9.93
C LEU A 74 -15.05 1.19 9.20
N ASN A 75 -15.17 1.29 7.88
CA ASN A 75 -15.55 0.21 6.97
C ASN A 75 -14.50 0.02 5.86
N LEU A 76 -14.63 -1.07 5.08
CA LEU A 76 -13.68 -1.40 4.02
C LEU A 76 -13.56 -0.29 2.98
N LEU A 77 -14.69 0.24 2.50
CA LEU A 77 -14.71 1.26 1.46
C LEU A 77 -13.97 2.53 1.90
N SER A 78 -14.21 3.00 3.13
CA SER A 78 -13.50 4.16 3.68
C SER A 78 -11.99 3.94 3.78
N LEU A 79 -11.56 2.74 4.19
CA LEU A 79 -10.14 2.39 4.29
C LEU A 79 -9.47 2.26 2.92
N LEU A 80 -10.19 1.75 1.91
CA LEU A 80 -9.72 1.70 0.53
C LEU A 80 -9.57 3.11 -0.05
N VAL A 81 -10.59 3.96 0.08
CA VAL A 81 -10.55 5.34 -0.40
C VAL A 81 -9.42 6.10 0.28
N ALA A 82 -9.33 6.02 1.62
CA ALA A 82 -8.29 6.70 2.37
C ALA A 82 -6.88 6.19 2.01
N GLY A 83 -6.70 4.87 1.84
CA GLY A 83 -5.42 4.31 1.42
C GLY A 83 -4.94 4.79 0.06
N LEU A 84 -5.85 5.16 -0.86
CA LEU A 84 -5.51 5.67 -2.18
C LEU A 84 -5.23 7.18 -2.22
N ILE A 85 -5.54 7.93 -1.15
CA ILE A 85 -5.32 9.39 -1.11
C ILE A 85 -3.85 9.75 -1.36
N PRO A 86 -2.84 9.13 -0.71
CA PRO A 86 -1.43 9.46 -0.97
C PRO A 86 -1.03 9.22 -2.44
N VAL A 87 -1.61 8.20 -3.08
CA VAL A 87 -1.37 7.87 -4.48
C VAL A 87 -1.98 8.93 -5.39
N ALA A 88 -3.22 9.34 -5.12
CA ALA A 88 -3.89 10.41 -5.86
C ALA A 88 -3.17 11.75 -5.71
N LEU A 89 -2.71 12.09 -4.50
CA LEU A 89 -1.93 13.29 -4.23
C LEU A 89 -0.58 13.27 -4.96
N TYR A 90 0.10 12.13 -4.97
CA TYR A 90 1.34 11.96 -5.73
C TYR A 90 1.12 12.16 -7.23
N ILE A 91 0.08 11.54 -7.80
CA ILE A 91 -0.26 11.70 -9.22
C ILE A 91 -0.59 13.18 -9.52
N GLY A 92 -1.45 13.80 -8.72
CA GLY A 92 -1.83 15.21 -8.88
C GLY A 92 -0.63 16.15 -8.79
N TRP A 93 0.25 15.94 -7.81
CA TRP A 93 1.49 16.71 -7.67
C TRP A 93 2.44 16.49 -8.86
N SER A 94 2.59 15.25 -9.33
CA SER A 94 3.41 14.93 -10.50
C SER A 94 2.89 15.65 -11.75
N MET A 95 1.58 15.58 -12.01
CA MET A 95 0.94 16.25 -13.14
C MET A 95 1.08 17.78 -13.05
N PHE A 96 0.93 18.36 -11.85
CA PHE A 96 1.08 19.80 -11.63
C PHE A 96 2.53 20.27 -11.84
N SER A 97 3.50 19.51 -11.33
CA SER A 97 4.92 19.92 -11.32
C SER A 97 5.68 19.60 -12.59
N ARG A 98 5.32 18.51 -13.29
CA ARG A 98 6.08 17.99 -14.46
C ARG A 98 5.27 17.95 -15.75
N GLY A 99 3.98 18.34 -15.71
CA GLY A 99 3.07 18.17 -16.83
C GLY A 99 2.66 16.71 -17.03
N TYR A 100 2.04 16.41 -18.17
CA TYR A 100 1.64 15.04 -18.50
C TYR A 100 2.87 14.18 -18.83
N ASP A 101 3.37 13.43 -17.84
CA ASP A 101 4.45 12.46 -18.01
C ASP A 101 3.88 11.03 -18.07
N PRO A 102 4.00 10.29 -19.19
CA PRO A 102 3.50 8.90 -19.30
C PRO A 102 4.01 7.95 -18.19
N GLY A 103 5.08 8.31 -17.48
CA GLY A 103 5.55 7.61 -16.28
C GLY A 103 4.56 7.59 -15.10
N TRP A 104 3.53 8.46 -15.09
CA TRP A 104 2.54 8.50 -13.99
C TRP A 104 1.74 7.21 -13.87
N ILE A 105 1.48 6.49 -14.97
CA ILE A 105 0.74 5.22 -14.96
C ILE A 105 1.55 4.14 -14.24
N GLY A 106 2.86 4.06 -14.52
CA GLY A 106 3.76 3.14 -13.84
C GLY A 106 3.89 3.45 -12.35
N ALA A 107 3.95 4.73 -11.99
CA ALA A 107 3.96 5.14 -10.58
C ALA A 107 2.60 4.85 -9.89
N ALA A 108 1.49 5.12 -10.56
CA ALA A 108 0.14 4.84 -10.05
C ALA A 108 -0.06 3.36 -9.73
N THR A 109 0.44 2.46 -10.59
CA THR A 109 0.39 1.01 -10.32
C THR A 109 1.41 0.57 -9.29
N ALA A 110 2.63 1.13 -9.31
CA ALA A 110 3.69 0.80 -8.36
C ALA A 110 3.35 1.20 -6.90
N PHE A 111 2.59 2.27 -6.69
CA PHE A 111 2.17 2.72 -5.36
C PHE A 111 0.71 2.38 -5.02
N GLY A 112 -0.18 2.38 -6.02
CA GLY A 112 -1.60 2.08 -5.87
C GLY A 112 -1.90 0.64 -5.48
N ILE A 113 -1.21 -0.33 -6.10
CA ILE A 113 -1.42 -1.75 -5.79
C ILE A 113 -0.97 -2.06 -4.33
N PRO A 114 0.22 -1.65 -3.87
CA PRO A 114 0.58 -1.78 -2.46
C PRO A 114 -0.42 -1.12 -1.51
N ALA A 115 -0.82 0.13 -1.79
CA ALA A 115 -1.77 0.85 -0.95
C ALA A 115 -3.11 0.10 -0.82
N PHE A 116 -3.61 -0.46 -1.92
CA PHE A 116 -4.84 -1.25 -1.93
C PHE A 116 -4.73 -2.51 -1.05
N PHE A 117 -3.64 -3.27 -1.19
CA PHE A 117 -3.40 -4.47 -0.38
C PHE A 117 -3.28 -4.15 1.11
N VAL A 118 -2.58 -3.06 1.46
CA VAL A 118 -2.47 -2.58 2.84
C VAL A 118 -3.84 -2.19 3.40
N SER A 119 -4.67 -1.47 2.64
CA SER A 119 -6.02 -1.08 3.08
C SER A 119 -6.95 -2.27 3.31
N ILE A 120 -6.90 -3.28 2.44
CA ILE A 120 -7.65 -4.54 2.63
C ILE A 120 -7.18 -5.23 3.90
N ALA A 121 -5.86 -5.38 4.07
CA ALA A 121 -5.30 -6.05 5.24
C ALA A 121 -5.61 -5.29 6.53
N LEU A 122 -5.54 -3.95 6.51
CA LEU A 122 -5.90 -3.11 7.64
C LEU A 122 -7.36 -3.32 8.03
N TRP A 123 -8.29 -3.32 7.06
CA TRP A 123 -9.69 -3.64 7.33
C TRP A 123 -9.85 -5.06 7.88
N TRP A 124 -9.20 -6.05 7.25
CA TRP A 124 -9.32 -7.45 7.63
C TRP A 124 -8.86 -7.69 9.08
N PHE A 125 -7.67 -7.21 9.43
CA PHE A 125 -7.07 -7.47 10.74
C PHE A 125 -7.58 -6.57 11.87
N THR A 126 -8.16 -5.41 11.55
CA THR A 126 -8.64 -4.48 12.59
C THR A 126 -10.16 -4.41 12.70
N VAL A 127 -10.91 -4.75 11.64
CA VAL A 127 -12.37 -4.61 11.59
C VAL A 127 -13.07 -5.94 11.34
N ALA A 128 -12.68 -6.66 10.28
CA ALA A 128 -13.40 -7.86 9.84
C ALA A 128 -13.14 -9.09 10.71
N SER A 129 -11.91 -9.27 11.20
CA SER A 129 -11.52 -10.42 12.03
C SER A 129 -12.11 -10.28 13.45
N PRO A 130 -13.13 -11.08 13.83
CA PRO A 130 -13.76 -11.00 15.14
C PRO A 130 -12.97 -11.78 16.21
N SER A 131 -11.98 -12.58 15.80
CA SER A 131 -11.41 -13.66 16.62
C SER A 131 -10.10 -13.26 17.29
N GLN A 132 -10.20 -12.49 18.36
CA GLN A 132 -9.34 -12.61 19.55
C GLN A 132 -10.06 -12.05 20.79
N ALA A 133 -11.33 -12.46 20.96
CA ALA A 133 -12.06 -12.40 22.22
C ALA A 133 -11.82 -13.72 22.96
#